data_AF-F6GVH3-F1
#
_entry.id   AF-F6GVH3-F1
#
_cell.length_a   1.000
_cell.length_b   1.000
_cell.length_c   1.000
_cell.angle_alpha   90.00
_cell.angle_beta   90.00
_cell.angle_gamma   90.00
#
_symmetry.space_group_name_H-M   'P 1'
#
loop_
_entity.id
_entity.type
_entity.pdbx_description
1 polymer ?
#
loop_
_entity_poly.entity_id
_entity_poly.type
_entity_poly.pdbx_seq_one_letter_code
_entity_poly.pdbx_strand_id
1 'polypeptide(L)'
;MRERWACGHLGVHQMTNLETLSLRGGDWLKDDNLGKLTHHLKQLKLNLYFHPNLEGFRFIAQLAGLQNLKLFTNFREIERMSTSNDEVESRTMLFSGLEFLSHHKCLCKLFLGGTTRKLPVDITLYPPNLMQLKLSETHLEEDPMGILGRLPNLRILKLFERTYVGTKTNCHRGEFLRLEFPQMQQLWSLEDLSVEEGAMPNLKTLKIECCHNMRKFPHGLLQFKKLQRLNLYDVSQELMSEVLKTQGEDWNRIRLIISQTPPP
;
A
#
# COMPACT_ATOMS: atom_id res chain seq x y z
N MET A 1 -8.33 -11.48 -22.18
CA MET A 1 -7.21 -11.45 -21.23
C MET A 1 -6.84 -12.90 -20.93
N ARG A 2 -5.64 -13.36 -21.31
CA ARG A 2 -5.20 -14.74 -21.03
C ARG A 2 -4.29 -14.70 -19.80
N GLU A 3 -4.85 -14.93 -18.62
CA GLU A 3 -4.05 -15.17 -17.41
C GLU A 3 -3.45 -16.58 -17.51
N ARG A 4 -2.13 -16.71 -17.41
CA ARG A 4 -1.44 -18.01 -17.39
C ARG A 4 -0.62 -18.13 -16.11
N TRP A 5 -0.84 -19.22 -15.39
CA TRP A 5 -0.08 -19.63 -14.22
C TRP A 5 0.97 -20.64 -14.69
N ALA A 6 2.24 -20.44 -14.38
CA ALA A 6 3.25 -21.47 -14.62
C ALA A 6 4.35 -21.45 -13.55
N CYS A 7 4.79 -22.65 -13.17
CA CYS A 7 5.93 -22.93 -12.29
C CYS A 7 7.00 -23.62 -13.14
N GLY A 8 8.22 -23.07 -13.25
CA GLY A 8 9.35 -23.63 -14.02
C GLY A 8 10.07 -22.61 -14.91
N HIS A 9 11.05 -23.04 -15.72
CA HIS A 9 11.71 -22.23 -16.77
C HIS A 9 10.65 -21.82 -17.80
N LEU A 10 9.93 -20.74 -17.49
CA LEU A 10 8.63 -20.39 -18.08
C LEU A 10 8.63 -20.05 -19.58
N GLY A 11 9.80 -20.06 -20.24
CA GLY A 11 9.94 -19.55 -21.60
C GLY A 11 9.40 -18.12 -21.74
N VAL A 12 9.38 -17.33 -20.65
CA VAL A 12 8.68 -16.04 -20.62
C VAL A 12 9.24 -15.06 -21.66
N HIS A 13 10.52 -15.22 -22.02
CA HIS A 13 11.19 -14.50 -23.10
C HIS A 13 10.56 -14.72 -24.50
N GLN A 14 9.78 -15.80 -24.69
CA GLN A 14 9.07 -16.09 -25.93
C GLN A 14 7.67 -15.48 -25.99
N MET A 15 7.18 -14.92 -24.87
CA MET A 15 5.83 -14.37 -24.77
C MET A 15 5.80 -12.94 -25.31
N THR A 16 5.72 -12.79 -26.63
CA THR A 16 5.55 -11.50 -27.29
C THR A 16 4.11 -10.97 -27.12
N ASN A 17 3.93 -9.68 -26.85
CA ASN A 17 2.64 -8.98 -26.65
C ASN A 17 1.87 -9.22 -25.34
N LEU A 18 2.53 -9.66 -24.27
CA LEU A 18 1.87 -9.81 -22.97
C LEU A 18 1.84 -8.47 -22.20
N GLU A 19 0.64 -7.96 -21.90
CA GLU A 19 0.48 -6.74 -21.10
C GLU A 19 0.39 -6.98 -19.59
N THR A 20 -0.07 -8.17 -19.18
CA THR A 20 -0.24 -8.55 -17.77
C THR A 20 0.38 -9.92 -17.52
N LEU A 21 1.26 -10.00 -16.54
CA LEU A 21 1.93 -11.22 -16.12
C LEU A 21 1.74 -11.43 -14.62
N SER A 22 1.29 -12.62 -14.23
CA SER A 22 1.16 -13.02 -12.83
C SER A 22 1.89 -14.34 -12.62
N LEU A 23 2.94 -14.33 -11.78
CA LEU A 23 3.80 -15.48 -11.57
C LEU A 23 4.03 -15.75 -10.10
N ARG A 24 4.31 -17.02 -9.81
CA ARG A 24 4.96 -17.44 -8.58
C ARG A 24 6.46 -17.15 -8.72
N GLY A 25 7.02 -16.42 -7.76
CA GLY A 25 8.46 -16.27 -7.64
C GLY A 25 9.12 -17.64 -7.59
N GLY A 26 10.17 -17.81 -8.37
CA GLY A 26 11.00 -19.03 -8.47
C GLY A 26 12.45 -18.64 -8.75
N ASP A 27 13.34 -19.63 -8.84
CA ASP A 27 14.76 -19.41 -9.16
C ASP A 27 14.99 -18.60 -10.44
N TRP A 28 14.00 -18.56 -11.35
CA TRP A 28 14.01 -17.76 -12.56
C TRP A 28 14.15 -16.24 -12.33
N LEU A 29 13.91 -15.73 -11.11
CA LEU A 29 14.17 -14.34 -10.72
C LEU A 29 15.66 -14.02 -10.49
N LYS A 30 16.51 -15.05 -10.40
CA LYS A 30 17.97 -14.89 -10.23
C LYS A 30 18.67 -14.62 -11.56
N ASP A 31 18.01 -14.89 -12.68
CA ASP A 31 18.53 -14.67 -14.03
C ASP A 31 17.82 -13.49 -14.71
N ASP A 32 18.48 -12.89 -15.69
CA ASP A 32 17.96 -11.79 -16.53
C ASP A 32 16.81 -12.21 -17.48
N ASN A 33 16.09 -13.29 -17.16
CA ASN A 33 14.95 -13.75 -17.93
C ASN A 33 13.75 -12.80 -17.83
N LEU A 34 13.64 -12.07 -16.71
CA LEU A 34 12.60 -11.06 -16.53
C LEU A 34 12.89 -9.78 -17.32
N GLY A 35 14.16 -9.33 -17.39
CA GLY A 35 14.57 -8.17 -18.19
C GLY A 35 14.29 -8.36 -19.69
N LYS A 36 14.32 -9.62 -20.17
CA LYS A 36 13.98 -10.01 -21.55
C LYS A 36 12.48 -9.98 -21.88
N LEU A 37 11.61 -9.70 -20.91
CA LEU A 37 10.18 -9.55 -21.18
C LEU A 37 9.90 -8.35 -22.07
N THR A 38 8.80 -8.43 -22.81
CA THR A 38 8.47 -7.44 -23.83
C THR A 38 8.30 -6.04 -23.25
N HIS A 39 8.70 -5.02 -24.03
CA HIS A 39 8.41 -3.61 -23.75
C HIS A 39 6.91 -3.29 -23.63
N HIS A 40 6.03 -4.24 -23.96
CA HIS A 40 4.58 -4.12 -23.86
C HIS A 40 4.04 -4.46 -22.46
N LEU A 41 4.84 -5.07 -21.57
CA LEU A 41 4.35 -5.44 -20.24
C LEU A 41 4.00 -4.20 -19.42
N LYS A 42 2.73 -4.08 -19.05
CA LYS A 42 2.19 -2.97 -18.24
C LYS A 42 1.94 -3.37 -16.80
N GLN A 43 1.70 -4.65 -16.54
CA GLN A 43 1.36 -5.14 -15.21
C GLN A 43 2.12 -6.41 -14.87
N LEU A 44 2.75 -6.40 -13.70
CA LEU A 44 3.48 -7.54 -13.16
C LEU A 44 3.01 -7.82 -11.74
N LYS A 45 2.59 -9.06 -11.48
CA LYS A 45 2.27 -9.57 -10.15
C LYS A 45 3.20 -10.74 -9.84
N LEU A 46 3.97 -10.61 -8.76
CA LEU A 46 4.85 -11.66 -8.26
C LEU A 46 4.42 -12.04 -6.84
N ASN A 47 4.12 -13.33 -6.66
CA ASN A 47 3.96 -13.92 -5.34
C ASN A 47 5.24 -14.70 -4.99
N LEU A 48 6.03 -14.14 -4.10
CA LEU A 48 7.37 -14.56 -3.72
C LEU A 48 7.26 -15.46 -2.47
N TYR A 49 7.65 -16.72 -2.62
CA TYR A 49 7.62 -17.72 -1.53
C TYR A 49 8.99 -17.92 -0.87
N PHE A 50 9.97 -17.14 -1.30
CA PHE A 50 11.31 -17.00 -0.74
C PHE A 50 11.68 -15.52 -0.80
N HIS A 51 12.68 -15.11 -0.03
CA HIS A 51 13.15 -13.73 -0.03
C HIS A 51 13.61 -13.30 -1.43
N PRO A 52 13.05 -12.23 -2.02
CA PRO A 52 13.57 -11.70 -3.26
C PRO A 52 15.00 -11.24 -3.04
N ASN A 53 15.95 -11.79 -3.79
CA ASN A 53 17.27 -11.20 -3.90
C ASN A 53 17.17 -9.83 -4.62
N LEU A 54 18.04 -8.89 -4.27
CA LEU A 54 18.14 -7.55 -4.87
C LEU A 54 18.27 -7.59 -6.40
N GLU A 55 18.91 -8.61 -6.96
CA GLU A 55 19.00 -8.78 -8.43
C GLU A 55 17.63 -8.91 -9.10
N GLY A 56 16.65 -9.54 -8.45
CA GLY A 56 15.28 -9.63 -8.99
C GLY A 56 14.65 -8.25 -9.18
N PHE A 57 14.92 -7.31 -8.27
CA PHE A 57 14.47 -5.92 -8.39
C PHE A 57 15.15 -5.19 -9.53
N ARG A 58 16.45 -5.43 -9.77
CA ARG A 58 17.16 -4.87 -10.92
C ARG A 58 16.51 -5.27 -12.24
N PHE A 59 16.11 -6.53 -12.38
CA PHE A 59 15.42 -6.98 -13.60
C PHE A 59 14.01 -6.38 -13.73
N ILE A 60 13.27 -6.23 -12.63
CA ILE A 60 11.97 -5.55 -12.65
C ILE A 60 12.15 -4.09 -13.10
N ALA A 61 13.19 -3.41 -12.62
CA ALA A 61 13.47 -2.02 -12.95
C ALA A 61 13.75 -1.79 -14.45
N GLN A 62 14.23 -2.81 -15.17
CA GLN A 62 14.47 -2.73 -16.62
C GLN A 62 13.17 -2.76 -17.45
N LEU A 63 12.04 -3.12 -16.85
CA LEU A 63 10.74 -3.18 -17.53
C LEU A 63 10.17 -1.78 -17.76
N ALA A 64 10.82 -0.96 -18.58
CA ALA A 64 10.53 0.48 -18.74
C ALA A 64 9.06 0.84 -19.01
N GLY A 65 8.28 -0.08 -19.59
CA GLY A 65 6.86 0.08 -19.87
C GLY A 65 5.92 -0.20 -18.70
N LEU A 66 6.43 -0.71 -17.57
CA LEU A 66 5.64 -1.21 -16.45
C LEU A 66 4.93 -0.08 -15.69
N GLN A 67 3.62 -0.25 -15.48
CA GLN A 67 2.77 0.75 -14.84
C GLN A 67 2.20 0.28 -13.51
N ASN A 68 2.07 -1.05 -13.34
CA ASN A 68 1.48 -1.67 -12.17
C ASN A 68 2.35 -2.83 -11.70
N LEU A 69 2.93 -2.70 -10.52
CA LEU A 69 3.72 -3.74 -9.89
C LEU A 69 3.03 -4.20 -8.60
N LYS A 70 2.86 -5.51 -8.46
CA LYS A 70 2.43 -6.13 -7.21
C LYS A 70 3.47 -7.14 -6.77
N LEU A 71 4.10 -6.89 -5.63
CA LEU A 71 5.00 -7.81 -4.98
C LEU A 71 4.35 -8.26 -3.67
N PHE A 72 4.29 -9.56 -3.45
CA PHE A 72 3.82 -10.13 -2.20
C PHE A 72 4.81 -11.20 -1.73
N THR A 73 5.29 -11.13 -0.51
CA THR A 73 6.10 -12.18 0.12
C THR A 73 5.30 -12.84 1.24
N ASN A 74 5.21 -14.18 1.24
CA ASN A 74 4.51 -14.90 2.30
C ASN A 74 5.37 -14.96 3.58
N PHE A 75 5.10 -14.07 4.53
CA PHE A 75 5.83 -13.99 5.80
C PHE A 75 5.77 -15.30 6.62
N ARG A 76 4.63 -16.00 6.66
CA ARG A 76 4.49 -17.22 7.47
C ARG A 76 5.28 -18.40 6.93
N GLU A 77 5.50 -18.46 5.62
CA GLU A 77 6.36 -19.50 5.03
C GLU A 77 7.83 -19.21 5.32
N ILE A 78 8.23 -17.94 5.24
CA ILE A 78 9.58 -17.47 5.59
C ILE A 78 9.92 -17.76 7.06
N GLU A 79 9.03 -17.43 8.00
CA GLU A 79 9.23 -17.64 9.44
C GLU A 79 9.38 -19.14 9.79
N ARG A 80 8.76 -20.04 9.02
CA ARG A 80 8.90 -21.49 9.20
C ARG A 80 10.23 -22.05 8.66
N MET A 81 10.94 -21.28 7.83
CA MET A 81 12.18 -21.70 7.17
C MET A 81 13.44 -21.10 7.80
N SER A 82 13.34 -20.09 8.65
CA SER A 82 14.48 -19.39 9.27
C SER A 82 14.65 -19.80 10.74
N THR A 83 15.88 -20.17 11.16
CA THR A 83 16.19 -20.66 12.52
C THR A 83 17.31 -19.87 13.23
N SER A 84 17.56 -18.60 12.91
CA SER A 84 18.67 -17.81 13.49
C SER A 84 18.53 -16.29 13.32
N ASN A 85 19.38 -15.52 14.01
CA ASN A 85 19.49 -14.05 14.01
C ASN A 85 19.61 -13.34 12.63
N ASP A 86 19.69 -14.08 11.50
CA ASP A 86 19.53 -13.57 10.12
C ASP A 86 18.11 -13.06 9.81
N GLU A 87 17.19 -13.22 10.77
CA GLU A 87 15.80 -12.82 10.74
C GLU A 87 15.56 -11.32 10.50
N VAL A 88 16.44 -10.42 10.94
CA VAL A 88 16.19 -8.97 10.85
C VAL A 88 16.47 -8.43 9.45
N GLU A 89 17.57 -8.86 8.83
CA GLU A 89 17.98 -8.43 7.49
C GLU A 89 17.10 -9.05 6.40
N SER A 90 16.65 -10.29 6.62
CA SER A 90 15.74 -11.01 5.72
C SER A 90 14.31 -10.39 5.70
N ARG A 91 13.88 -9.78 6.82
CA ARG A 91 12.57 -9.12 6.97
C ARG A 91 12.47 -7.76 6.25
N THR A 92 13.53 -7.20 5.68
CA THR A 92 13.49 -5.84 5.09
C THR A 92 13.79 -5.81 3.59
N MET A 93 14.18 -6.95 3.00
CA MET A 93 14.67 -7.03 1.61
C MET A 93 13.67 -6.56 0.54
N LEU A 94 12.36 -6.72 0.76
CA LEU A 94 11.35 -6.22 -0.18
C LEU A 94 11.43 -4.69 -0.33
N PHE A 95 11.73 -4.01 0.77
CA PHE A 95 11.72 -2.55 0.82
C PHE A 95 13.09 -1.95 0.51
N SER A 96 14.19 -2.68 0.69
CA SER A 96 15.51 -2.25 0.20
C SER A 96 15.56 -2.23 -1.34
N GLY A 97 14.90 -3.19 -2.00
CA GLY A 97 14.81 -3.22 -3.46
C GLY A 97 14.05 -2.05 -4.11
N LEU A 98 13.39 -1.20 -3.33
CA LEU A 98 12.73 0.01 -3.83
C LEU A 98 13.72 0.96 -4.52
N GLU A 99 14.98 0.99 -4.09
CA GLU A 99 16.01 1.84 -4.69
C GLU A 99 16.14 1.61 -6.20
N PHE A 100 15.96 0.38 -6.68
CA PHE A 100 16.02 0.06 -8.11
C PHE A 100 14.82 0.61 -8.88
N LEU A 101 13.70 0.85 -8.22
CA LEU A 101 12.47 1.38 -8.81
C LEU A 101 12.38 2.91 -8.74
N SER A 102 13.31 3.58 -8.04
CA SER A 102 13.37 5.04 -7.89
C SER A 102 13.41 5.80 -9.23
N HIS A 103 13.98 5.21 -10.28
CA HIS A 103 14.08 5.82 -11.60
C HIS A 103 12.95 5.39 -12.55
N HIS A 104 12.00 4.56 -12.08
CA HIS A 104 11.00 3.94 -12.93
C HIS A 104 9.83 4.89 -13.25
N LYS A 105 10.00 5.74 -14.26
CA LYS A 105 9.06 6.83 -14.61
C LYS A 105 7.64 6.38 -15.00
N CYS A 106 7.47 5.17 -15.53
CA CYS A 106 6.15 4.67 -15.93
C CYS A 106 5.36 4.03 -14.78
N LEU A 107 6.01 3.72 -13.66
CA LEU A 107 5.39 2.95 -12.57
C LEU A 107 4.52 3.89 -11.73
N CYS A 108 3.21 3.70 -11.79
CA CYS A 108 2.25 4.57 -11.12
C CYS A 108 1.37 3.84 -10.09
N LYS A 109 1.36 2.51 -10.09
CA LYS A 109 0.64 1.68 -9.12
C LYS A 109 1.59 0.66 -8.51
N LEU A 110 1.69 0.66 -7.19
CA LEU A 110 2.52 -0.27 -6.44
C LEU A 110 1.70 -0.95 -5.35
N PHE A 111 1.82 -2.27 -5.26
CA PHE A 111 1.39 -3.06 -4.12
C PHE A 111 2.61 -3.77 -3.54
N LEU A 112 2.84 -3.61 -2.25
CA LEU A 112 3.85 -4.33 -1.49
C LEU A 112 3.15 -5.07 -0.37
N GLY A 113 3.26 -6.40 -0.37
CA GLY A 113 2.83 -7.25 0.72
C GLY A 113 4.02 -8.01 1.28
N GLY A 114 4.14 -8.03 2.60
CA GLY A 114 5.29 -8.63 3.28
C GLY A 114 5.86 -7.74 4.35
N THR A 115 6.56 -8.33 5.29
CA THR A 115 7.02 -7.64 6.51
C THR A 115 8.10 -6.59 6.22
N THR A 116 8.04 -5.49 6.96
CA THR A 116 9.12 -4.53 7.21
C THR A 116 8.79 -3.74 8.47
N ARG A 117 9.76 -3.53 9.37
CA ARG A 117 9.50 -2.75 10.60
C ARG A 117 9.34 -1.26 10.31
N LYS A 118 10.01 -0.76 9.26
CA LYS A 118 10.05 0.67 8.91
C LYS A 118 10.03 0.86 7.39
N LEU A 119 9.49 1.99 6.95
CA LEU A 119 9.57 2.41 5.55
C LEU A 119 10.87 3.19 5.29
N PRO A 120 11.42 3.15 4.07
CA PRO A 120 12.50 4.06 3.69
C PRO A 120 12.05 5.52 3.84
N VAL A 121 12.81 6.30 4.61
CA VAL A 121 12.49 7.70 4.94
C VAL A 121 12.73 8.66 3.77
N ASP A 122 13.67 8.29 2.90
CA ASP A 122 14.00 9.03 1.69
C ASP A 122 12.95 8.74 0.62
N ILE A 123 12.18 9.77 0.30
CA ILE A 123 11.10 9.69 -0.69
C ILE A 123 11.62 9.49 -2.12
N THR A 124 12.90 9.77 -2.38
CA THR A 124 13.52 9.57 -3.70
C THR A 124 13.68 8.09 -4.05
N LEU A 125 13.62 7.20 -3.06
CA LEU A 125 13.63 5.74 -3.27
C LEU A 125 12.31 5.22 -3.84
N TYR A 126 11.24 6.01 -3.83
CA TYR A 126 9.95 5.63 -4.40
C TYR A 126 9.84 6.06 -5.87
N PRO A 127 9.08 5.32 -6.70
CA PRO A 127 8.85 5.72 -8.08
C PRO A 127 8.25 7.13 -8.18
N PRO A 128 8.78 8.01 -9.05
CA PRO A 128 8.48 9.45 -9.02
C PRO A 128 7.03 9.77 -9.39
N ASN A 129 6.39 8.90 -10.19
CA ASN A 129 5.00 9.06 -10.65
C ASN A 129 4.03 8.13 -9.92
N LEU A 130 4.39 7.66 -8.72
CA LEU A 130 3.55 6.79 -7.91
C LEU A 130 2.26 7.50 -7.50
N MET A 131 1.14 7.06 -8.09
CA MET A 131 -0.19 7.61 -7.83
C MET A 131 -1.00 6.74 -6.86
N GLN A 132 -0.73 5.44 -6.84
CA GLN A 132 -1.43 4.49 -5.98
C GLN A 132 -0.42 3.59 -5.26
N LEU A 133 -0.45 3.64 -3.93
CA LEU A 133 0.30 2.72 -3.09
C LEU A 133 -0.66 1.86 -2.27
N LYS A 134 -0.37 0.57 -2.21
CA LYS A 134 -1.04 -0.41 -1.37
C LYS A 134 0.01 -1.16 -0.55
N LEU A 135 -0.19 -1.20 0.76
CA LEU A 135 0.64 -1.97 1.69
C LEU A 135 -0.24 -3.03 2.35
N SER A 136 0.32 -4.21 2.61
CA SER A 136 -0.35 -5.31 3.30
C SER A 136 0.64 -6.13 4.11
N GLU A 137 0.27 -6.54 5.32
CA GLU A 137 1.09 -7.41 6.17
C GLU A 137 2.53 -6.89 6.40
N THR A 138 2.70 -5.57 6.37
CA THR A 138 4.03 -4.96 6.57
C THR A 138 4.47 -4.94 8.02
N HIS A 139 3.55 -4.89 8.98
CA HIS A 139 3.88 -4.84 10.41
C HIS A 139 4.77 -3.64 10.79
N LEU A 140 4.48 -2.47 10.21
CA LEU A 140 5.20 -1.23 10.49
C LEU A 140 5.03 -0.84 11.96
N GLU A 141 6.16 -0.59 12.62
CA GLU A 141 6.22 -0.18 14.04
C GLU A 141 6.17 1.35 14.19
N GLU A 142 6.57 2.08 13.14
CA GLU A 142 6.53 3.54 13.07
C GLU A 142 5.34 4.02 12.23
N ASP A 143 4.82 5.20 12.56
CA ASP A 143 3.71 5.82 11.83
C ASP A 143 4.11 6.07 10.36
N PRO A 144 3.46 5.39 9.39
CA PRO A 144 3.81 5.54 7.98
C PRO A 144 3.38 6.88 7.39
N MET A 145 2.46 7.62 8.03
CA MET A 145 1.81 8.77 7.43
C MET A 145 2.79 9.88 7.09
N GLY A 146 3.80 10.14 7.92
CA GLY A 146 4.78 11.19 7.67
C GLY A 146 5.62 10.95 6.41
N ILE A 147 5.98 9.70 6.10
CA ILE A 147 6.74 9.36 4.89
C ILE A 147 5.81 9.36 3.68
N LEU A 148 4.68 8.66 3.78
CA LEU A 148 3.74 8.50 2.69
C LEU A 148 3.08 9.84 2.30
N GLY A 149 2.94 10.74 3.27
CA GLY A 149 2.40 12.09 3.10
C GLY A 149 3.27 13.01 2.27
N ARG A 150 4.58 12.73 2.18
CA ARG A 150 5.52 13.49 1.36
C ARG A 150 5.59 13.03 -0.10
N LEU A 151 4.91 11.93 -0.45
CA LEU A 151 4.90 11.42 -1.83
C LEU A 151 4.11 12.39 -2.74
N PRO A 152 4.74 13.02 -3.73
CA PRO A 152 4.20 14.21 -4.39
C PRO A 152 2.99 13.93 -5.30
N ASN A 153 2.87 12.69 -5.79
CA ASN A 153 1.86 12.27 -6.76
C ASN A 153 0.82 11.30 -6.18
N LEU A 154 0.90 10.97 -4.89
CA LEU A 154 0.05 9.96 -4.28
C LEU A 154 -1.41 10.43 -4.20
N ARG A 155 -2.31 9.72 -4.87
CA ARG A 155 -3.77 9.98 -4.90
C ARG A 155 -4.56 8.92 -4.17
N ILE A 156 -4.07 7.69 -4.18
CA ILE A 156 -4.74 6.53 -3.57
C ILE A 156 -3.74 5.86 -2.63
N LEU A 157 -4.10 5.79 -1.35
CA LEU A 157 -3.34 5.06 -0.34
C LEU A 157 -4.23 3.98 0.25
N LYS A 158 -3.75 2.74 0.28
CA LYS A 158 -4.45 1.65 0.98
C LYS A 158 -3.52 0.91 1.91
N LEU A 159 -3.90 0.85 3.18
CA LEU A 159 -3.22 0.09 4.22
C LEU A 159 -4.13 -1.09 4.59
N PHE A 160 -3.67 -2.31 4.30
CA PHE A 160 -4.43 -3.54 4.51
C PHE A 160 -3.81 -4.40 5.62
N GLU A 161 -4.60 -5.28 6.23
CA GLU A 161 -4.17 -6.42 7.06
C GLU A 161 -2.82 -6.25 7.78
N ARG A 162 -2.81 -5.79 9.03
CA ARG A 162 -1.58 -5.64 9.83
C ARG A 162 -0.46 -4.80 9.17
N THR A 163 -0.79 -3.87 8.26
CA THR A 163 0.21 -2.96 7.68
C THR A 163 0.92 -2.13 8.76
N TYR A 164 0.19 -1.66 9.77
CA TYR A 164 0.71 -0.88 10.88
C TYR A 164 0.28 -1.53 12.20
N VAL A 165 1.21 -1.71 13.12
CA VAL A 165 0.98 -2.35 14.43
C VAL A 165 0.95 -1.36 15.59
N GLY A 166 1.25 -0.08 15.35
CA GLY A 166 1.08 0.97 16.33
C GLY A 166 -0.37 1.40 16.52
N THR A 167 -0.62 2.20 17.54
CA THR A 167 -1.98 2.56 17.98
C THR A 167 -2.45 3.92 17.47
N LYS A 168 -1.55 4.78 17.04
CA LYS A 168 -1.90 6.14 16.59
C LYS A 168 -1.21 6.47 15.29
N THR A 169 -1.91 7.22 14.43
CA THR A 169 -1.35 7.79 13.21
C THR A 169 -1.71 9.27 13.13
N ASN A 170 -0.80 10.09 12.62
CA ASN A 170 -0.99 11.52 12.47
C ASN A 170 -0.70 11.95 11.03
N CYS A 171 -1.62 12.67 10.43
CA CYS A 171 -1.38 13.37 9.16
C CYS A 171 -1.16 14.84 9.46
N HIS A 172 0.06 15.33 9.21
CA HIS A 172 0.46 16.68 9.55
C HIS A 172 0.10 17.69 8.46
N ARG A 173 0.05 18.97 8.84
CA ARG A 173 -0.15 20.08 7.90
C ARG A 173 0.86 20.02 6.74
N GLY A 174 0.37 20.16 5.51
CA GLY A 174 1.21 20.16 4.31
C GLY A 174 1.51 18.76 3.76
N GLU A 175 1.06 17.70 4.43
CA GLU A 175 1.17 16.33 3.93
C GLU A 175 -0.02 15.94 3.04
N PHE A 176 0.21 14.95 2.19
CA PHE A 176 -0.80 14.33 1.33
C PHE A 176 -1.51 15.32 0.40
N LEU A 177 -0.75 16.24 -0.20
CA LEU A 177 -1.29 17.34 -1.01
C LEU A 177 -2.16 16.89 -2.19
N ARG A 178 -1.98 15.67 -2.71
CA ARG A 178 -2.77 15.11 -3.83
C ARG A 178 -3.66 13.93 -3.42
N LEU A 179 -3.70 13.55 -2.15
CA LEU A 179 -4.44 12.36 -1.73
C LEU A 179 -5.94 12.56 -1.84
N GLU A 180 -6.61 11.60 -2.47
CA GLU A 180 -8.06 11.61 -2.71
C GLU A 180 -8.78 10.45 -2.02
N PHE A 181 -8.11 9.29 -1.91
CA PHE A 181 -8.68 8.04 -1.41
C PHE A 181 -7.71 7.30 -0.47
N PRO A 182 -7.66 7.64 0.83
CA PRO A 182 -7.17 6.77 1.89
C PRO A 182 -8.16 5.65 2.21
N GLN A 183 -7.65 4.42 2.29
CA GLN A 183 -8.35 3.26 2.83
C GLN A 183 -7.50 2.59 3.91
N MET A 184 -8.10 2.34 5.07
CA MET A 184 -7.53 1.55 6.15
C MET A 184 -8.43 0.35 6.37
N GLN A 185 -7.87 -0.85 6.29
CA GLN A 185 -8.63 -2.08 6.45
C GLN A 185 -7.85 -3.06 7.31
N GLN A 186 -8.51 -3.63 8.34
CA GLN A 186 -7.94 -4.64 9.22
C GLN A 186 -6.63 -4.18 9.89
N LEU A 187 -6.59 -2.91 10.32
CA LEU A 187 -5.52 -2.35 11.16
C LEU A 187 -5.89 -2.55 12.62
N TRP A 188 -5.69 -3.76 13.13
CA TRP A 188 -6.28 -4.19 14.40
C TRP A 188 -5.75 -3.46 15.63
N SER A 189 -4.54 -2.91 15.60
CA SER A 189 -4.00 -2.13 16.73
C SER A 189 -4.39 -0.65 16.68
N LEU A 190 -4.91 -0.16 15.56
CA LEU A 190 -5.14 1.27 15.37
C LEU A 190 -6.30 1.75 16.25
N GLU A 191 -6.02 2.74 17.11
CA GLU A 191 -6.97 3.36 18.02
C GLU A 191 -7.36 4.79 17.60
N ASP A 192 -6.44 5.51 16.99
CA ASP A 192 -6.56 6.94 16.70
C ASP A 192 -5.97 7.32 15.32
N LEU A 193 -6.71 8.15 14.58
CA LEU A 193 -6.25 8.81 13.38
C LEU A 193 -6.44 10.31 13.58
N SER A 194 -5.33 11.02 13.77
CA SER A 194 -5.32 12.47 13.84
C SER A 194 -5.07 13.06 12.47
N VAL A 195 -5.82 14.09 12.11
CA VAL A 195 -5.65 14.82 10.87
C VAL A 195 -5.56 16.30 11.20
N GLU A 196 -4.42 16.91 10.95
CA GLU A 196 -4.21 18.33 11.18
C GLU A 196 -4.90 19.19 10.10
N GLU A 197 -5.16 20.45 10.46
CA GLU A 197 -5.57 21.44 9.48
C GLU A 197 -4.53 21.63 8.38
N GLY A 198 -4.98 21.51 7.13
CA GLY A 198 -4.13 21.64 5.95
C GLY A 198 -3.43 20.34 5.52
N ALA A 199 -3.65 19.22 6.22
CA ALA A 199 -3.35 17.89 5.67
C ALA A 199 -4.39 17.51 4.60
N MET A 200 -4.05 16.65 3.63
CA MET A 200 -5.02 16.04 2.69
C MET A 200 -6.06 17.00 2.05
N PRO A 201 -5.67 18.17 1.50
CA PRO A 201 -6.62 19.18 1.02
C PRO A 201 -7.52 18.74 -0.16
N ASN A 202 -7.19 17.62 -0.81
CA ASN A 202 -7.92 17.05 -1.95
C ASN A 202 -8.72 15.78 -1.60
N LEU A 203 -8.86 15.47 -0.31
CA LEU A 203 -9.58 14.28 0.15
C LEU A 203 -11.02 14.25 -0.38
N LYS A 204 -11.38 13.15 -1.04
CA LYS A 204 -12.75 12.92 -1.57
C LYS A 204 -13.46 11.78 -0.85
N THR A 205 -12.73 10.75 -0.45
CA THR A 205 -13.31 9.59 0.22
C THR A 205 -12.34 9.03 1.24
N LEU A 206 -12.82 8.82 2.46
CA LEU A 206 -12.12 8.03 3.47
C LEU A 206 -12.87 6.72 3.68
N LYS A 207 -12.15 5.59 3.64
CA LYS A 207 -12.70 4.27 3.95
C LYS A 207 -11.95 3.64 5.12
N ILE A 208 -12.68 3.25 6.16
CA ILE A 208 -12.16 2.53 7.33
C ILE A 208 -13.00 1.26 7.51
N GLU A 209 -12.35 0.11 7.50
CA GLU A 209 -13.01 -1.20 7.48
C GLU A 209 -12.34 -2.19 8.45
N CYS A 210 -13.11 -2.85 9.30
CA CYS A 210 -12.57 -3.87 10.24
C CYS A 210 -11.43 -3.34 11.13
N CYS A 211 -11.48 -2.06 11.52
CA CYS A 211 -10.55 -1.42 12.45
C CYS A 211 -11.20 -1.35 13.84
N HIS A 212 -11.37 -2.50 14.48
CA HIS A 212 -12.21 -2.66 15.68
C HIS A 212 -11.74 -1.90 16.91
N ASN A 213 -10.47 -1.51 16.98
CA ASN A 213 -9.91 -0.76 18.12
C ASN A 213 -9.94 0.75 17.93
N MET A 214 -10.34 1.25 16.75
CA MET A 214 -10.38 2.67 16.49
C MET A 214 -11.54 3.29 17.23
N ARG A 215 -11.30 4.19 18.20
CA ARG A 215 -12.32 4.71 19.12
C ARG A 215 -12.68 6.18 18.90
N LYS A 216 -11.83 6.93 18.19
CA LYS A 216 -11.98 8.38 18.02
C LYS A 216 -12.27 8.79 16.60
N PHE A 217 -13.19 9.72 16.45
CA PHE A 217 -13.50 10.32 15.17
C PHE A 217 -12.38 11.30 14.75
N PRO A 218 -11.88 11.27 13.49
CA PRO A 218 -10.87 12.21 13.03
C PRO A 218 -11.50 13.58 12.76
N HIS A 219 -11.69 14.40 13.78
CA HIS A 219 -12.40 15.68 13.66
C HIS A 219 -11.79 16.65 12.63
N GLY A 220 -10.48 16.56 12.38
CA GLY A 220 -9.84 17.31 11.30
C GLY A 220 -10.42 17.05 9.91
N LEU A 221 -11.16 15.96 9.70
CA LEU A 221 -11.84 15.70 8.42
C LEU A 221 -12.98 16.68 8.15
N LEU A 222 -13.58 17.26 9.20
CA LEU A 222 -14.72 18.16 9.11
C LEU A 222 -14.37 19.43 8.33
N GLN A 223 -13.12 19.87 8.33
CA GLN A 223 -12.69 21.05 7.57
C GLN A 223 -12.70 20.84 6.04
N PHE A 224 -12.70 19.60 5.54
CA PHE A 224 -12.46 19.31 4.11
C PHE A 224 -13.70 19.37 3.24
N LYS A 225 -14.02 20.55 2.70
CA LYS A 225 -15.19 20.79 1.83
C LYS A 225 -15.32 19.83 0.62
N LYS A 226 -14.22 19.22 0.17
CA LYS A 226 -14.19 18.26 -0.95
C LYS A 226 -14.52 16.81 -0.55
N LEU A 227 -14.64 16.51 0.75
CA LEU A 227 -14.97 15.17 1.24
C LEU A 227 -16.42 14.83 0.86
N GLN A 228 -16.58 13.80 0.04
CA GLN A 228 -17.86 13.35 -0.51
C GLN A 228 -18.36 12.05 0.10
N ARG A 229 -17.46 11.21 0.64
CA ARG A 229 -17.82 9.91 1.20
C ARG A 229 -16.99 9.58 2.43
N LEU A 230 -17.65 9.09 3.47
CA LEU A 230 -17.06 8.53 4.68
C LEU A 230 -17.61 7.12 4.86
N ASN A 231 -16.79 6.13 4.57
CA ASN A 231 -17.21 4.73 4.62
C ASN A 231 -16.65 4.09 5.88
N LEU A 232 -17.52 3.78 6.84
CA LEU A 232 -17.17 3.13 8.10
C LEU A 232 -17.85 1.78 8.16
N TYR A 233 -17.07 0.70 8.10
CA TYR A 233 -17.58 -0.67 8.13
C TYR A 233 -16.90 -1.47 9.22
N ASP A 234 -17.68 -2.17 10.04
CA ASP A 234 -17.15 -3.07 11.07
C ASP A 234 -16.06 -2.36 11.93
N VAL A 235 -16.40 -1.17 12.41
CA VAL A 235 -15.57 -0.35 13.30
C VAL A 235 -16.10 -0.42 14.74
N SER A 236 -15.35 0.12 15.71
CA SER A 236 -15.78 0.10 17.11
C SER A 236 -17.11 0.84 17.35
N GLN A 237 -17.84 0.41 18.36
CA GLN A 237 -19.07 1.08 18.79
C GLN A 237 -18.78 2.48 19.35
N GLU A 238 -17.61 2.66 19.95
CA GLU A 238 -17.13 3.93 20.47
C GLU A 238 -16.92 4.95 19.36
N LEU A 239 -16.28 4.57 18.24
CA LEU A 239 -16.12 5.44 17.07
C LEU A 239 -17.47 5.83 16.48
N MET A 240 -18.38 4.85 16.35
CA MET A 240 -19.73 5.13 15.87
C MET A 240 -20.48 6.08 16.80
N SER A 241 -20.31 5.92 18.11
CA SER A 241 -20.90 6.81 19.11
C SER A 241 -20.34 8.24 18.99
N GLU A 242 -19.02 8.41 18.79
CA GLU A 242 -18.41 9.72 18.57
C GLU A 242 -18.94 10.40 17.30
N VAL A 243 -19.09 9.65 16.21
CA VAL A 243 -19.68 10.17 14.96
C VAL A 243 -21.11 10.68 15.22
N LEU A 244 -21.94 9.90 15.92
CA LEU A 244 -23.34 10.24 16.22
C LEU A 244 -23.49 11.37 17.23
N LYS A 245 -22.49 11.61 18.09
CA LYS A 245 -22.45 12.76 19.00
C LYS A 245 -22.14 14.08 18.29
N THR A 246 -21.69 14.06 17.03
CA THR A 246 -21.46 15.29 16.28
C THR A 246 -22.78 16.06 16.16
N GLN A 247 -22.75 17.39 16.34
CA GLN A 247 -23.95 18.24 16.30
C GLN A 247 -23.80 19.36 15.26
N GLY A 248 -24.88 20.11 15.02
CA GLY A 248 -24.86 21.32 14.20
C GLY A 248 -24.56 21.07 12.71
N GLU A 249 -23.83 22.00 12.10
CA GLU A 249 -23.48 21.97 10.67
C GLU A 249 -22.62 20.75 10.32
N ASP A 250 -21.74 20.33 11.22
CA ASP A 250 -20.85 19.18 11.02
C ASP A 250 -21.64 17.87 10.89
N TRP A 251 -22.65 17.66 11.74
CA TRP A 251 -23.53 16.50 11.64
C TRP A 251 -24.33 16.48 10.34
N ASN A 252 -24.88 17.63 9.95
CA ASN A 252 -25.65 17.76 8.71
C ASN A 252 -24.83 17.35 7.49
N ARG A 253 -23.51 17.61 7.52
CA ARG A 253 -22.60 17.19 6.46
C ARG A 253 -22.20 15.72 6.57
N ILE A 254 -21.83 15.22 7.77
CA ILE A 254 -21.45 13.82 7.97
C ILE A 254 -22.56 12.87 7.54
N ARG A 255 -23.80 13.11 7.96
CA ARG A 255 -24.93 12.20 7.69
C ARG A 255 -25.22 12.00 6.19
N LEU A 256 -24.82 12.96 5.35
CA LEU A 256 -25.00 12.90 3.89
C LEU A 256 -23.91 12.09 3.19
N ILE A 257 -22.73 12.00 3.80
CA ILE A 257 -21.55 11.36 3.21
C ILE A 257 -21.24 10.00 3.85
N ILE A 258 -21.80 9.70 5.02
CA ILE A 258 -21.56 8.45 5.73
C ILE A 258 -22.30 7.29 5.06
N SER A 259 -21.58 6.21 4.76
CA SER A 259 -22.15 4.97 4.24
C SER A 259 -21.77 3.80 5.13
N GLN A 260 -22.78 3.01 5.51
CA GLN A 260 -22.67 1.80 6.34
C GLN A 260 -22.99 0.50 5.57
N THR A 261 -23.38 0.58 4.30
CA THR A 261 -23.56 -0.58 3.43
C THR A 261 -22.23 -1.00 2.80
N PRO A 262 -21.72 -2.22 3.02
CA PRO A 262 -20.49 -2.68 2.36
C PRO A 262 -20.65 -2.59 0.83
N PRO A 263 -19.58 -2.25 0.08
CA PRO A 263 -19.68 -2.27 -1.38
C PRO A 263 -20.01 -3.69 -1.87
N PRO A 264 -20.82 -3.84 -2.93
CA PRO A 264 -21.09 -5.12 -3.55
C PRO A 264 -19.81 -5.78 -4.11
#